data_AF-A0A0N4YKY9-F1
#
_entry.id   AF-A0A0N4YKY9-F1
#
_cell.length_a   1.000
_cell.length_b   1.000
_cell.length_c   1.000
_cell.angle_alpha   90.00
_cell.angle_beta   90.00
_cell.angle_gamma   90.00
#
_symmetry.space_group_name_H-M   'P 1'
#
loop_
_entity.id
_entity.type
_entity.pdbx_description
1 polymer ?
#
loop_
_entity_poly.entity_id
_entity_poly.type
_entity_poly.pdbx_seq_one_letter_code
_entity_poly.pdbx_strand_id
1 'polypeptide(L)'
;MISERLFNAAIKYLSMKGLPRFSAKEIRRNREYSARKWPIDAKVEIGDENRVIKESTKRQLWITGHENGTLRVWSAGDAVMQLLFVIDSRKEFLGFSEEEKDLSDNNRGDSCDTDSSDDDFQMTGEWPPFKKVGEFDRFCDDAGLSIQRIAFDEKCGQIVVGCRGGQVLIYSLEETEKELTPHPLTIEMCDHSKLGSSAQDTRALPIRQTAWKYHPGYQPQSLAGSNKSIIVQLKPALAVTAVAILSSRHLIAASNEYGFALVDVNKQTILLQNSLVNQSDVAHVGAFDDALSRFKSRKVSHSTIS
;
A
#
# COMPACT_ATOMS: atom_id res chain seq x y z
N MET A 1 -21.94 3.26 24.28
CA MET A 1 -22.67 3.85 23.13
C MET A 1 -21.73 4.58 22.16
N ILE A 2 -20.52 4.07 21.94
CA ILE A 2 -19.42 4.78 21.23
C ILE A 2 -19.20 4.22 19.80
N SER A 3 -19.75 3.04 19.51
CA SER A 3 -19.59 2.37 18.21
C SER A 3 -20.46 2.93 17.06
N GLU A 4 -21.54 3.66 17.34
CA GLU A 4 -22.42 4.25 16.30
C GLU A 4 -22.02 5.68 15.95
N ARG A 5 -21.50 6.46 16.92
CA ARG A 5 -20.97 7.80 16.68
C ARG A 5 -19.62 7.79 15.95
N LEU A 6 -18.77 6.78 16.18
CA LEU A 6 -17.52 6.59 15.44
C LEU A 6 -17.75 6.16 13.98
N PHE A 7 -18.79 5.37 13.73
CA PHE A 7 -19.25 4.98 12.39
C PHE A 7 -19.85 6.18 11.63
N ASN A 8 -20.69 6.99 12.28
CA ASN A 8 -21.27 8.19 11.69
C ASN A 8 -20.25 9.35 11.53
N ALA A 9 -19.13 9.32 12.24
CA ALA A 9 -18.00 10.24 12.04
C ALA A 9 -17.10 9.85 10.86
N ALA A 10 -16.87 8.55 10.61
CA ALA A 10 -16.26 8.06 9.36
C ALA A 10 -17.07 8.54 8.13
N ILE A 11 -18.39 8.62 8.27
CA ILE A 11 -19.37 9.14 7.29
C ILE A 11 -19.31 10.68 7.12
N LYS A 12 -18.77 11.43 8.09
CA LYS A 12 -18.41 12.85 7.95
C LYS A 12 -16.97 13.05 7.43
N TYR A 13 -16.16 11.99 7.42
CA TYR A 13 -14.71 12.03 7.14
C TYR A 13 -14.35 11.94 5.65
N LEU A 14 -15.32 11.54 4.82
CA LEU A 14 -15.31 11.73 3.37
C LEU A 14 -16.02 13.03 2.96
N SER A 15 -16.37 13.90 3.92
CA SER A 15 -17.09 15.16 3.67
C SER A 15 -16.16 16.25 3.12
N MET A 16 -15.44 15.92 2.06
CA MET A 16 -15.31 16.80 0.91
C MET A 16 -16.61 16.70 0.12
N LYS A 17 -17.13 17.83 -0.38
CA LYS A 17 -18.17 17.78 -1.41
C LYS A 17 -17.56 17.08 -2.63
N GLY A 18 -17.80 15.77 -2.79
CA GLY A 18 -17.36 15.00 -3.96
C GLY A 18 -16.70 13.65 -3.73
N LEU A 19 -16.46 13.19 -2.49
CA LEU A 19 -15.91 11.85 -2.25
C LEU A 19 -16.99 10.78 -2.02
N PRO A 20 -16.79 9.54 -2.48
CA PRO A 20 -17.72 8.43 -2.26
C PRO A 20 -17.90 8.11 -0.75
N ARG A 21 -19.10 7.73 -0.30
CA ARG A 21 -19.47 7.42 1.10
C ARG A 21 -19.27 5.94 1.42
N PHE A 22 -18.41 5.60 2.38
CA PHE A 22 -18.22 4.23 2.86
C PHE A 22 -18.86 4.02 4.24
N SER A 23 -19.49 2.86 4.42
CA SER A 23 -19.93 2.39 5.74
C SER A 23 -18.73 1.91 6.56
N ALA A 24 -18.75 2.01 7.88
CA ALA A 24 -17.66 1.43 8.68
C ALA A 24 -17.65 -0.11 8.68
N LYS A 25 -18.68 -0.78 8.11
CA LYS A 25 -18.60 -2.21 7.78
C LYS A 25 -17.71 -2.45 6.56
N GLU A 26 -17.70 -1.56 5.57
CA GLU A 26 -16.81 -1.63 4.38
C GLU A 26 -15.37 -1.30 4.72
N ILE A 27 -15.16 -0.27 5.55
CA ILE A 27 -13.84 0.07 6.10
C ILE A 27 -13.26 -1.11 6.89
N ARG A 28 -14.11 -1.82 7.65
CA ARG A 28 -13.74 -3.04 8.37
C ARG A 28 -13.54 -4.25 7.47
N ARG A 29 -14.32 -4.43 6.40
CA ARG A 29 -14.23 -5.57 5.46
C ARG A 29 -12.87 -5.72 4.80
N ASN A 30 -12.03 -4.69 4.82
CA ASN A 30 -10.63 -4.82 4.40
C ASN A 30 -9.82 -5.78 5.31
N ARG A 31 -10.38 -6.20 6.47
CA ARG A 31 -9.78 -7.14 7.44
C ARG A 31 -10.85 -7.99 8.13
N GLU A 32 -10.58 -9.28 8.29
CA GLU A 32 -11.48 -10.22 9.00
C GLU A 32 -11.38 -10.06 10.52
N TYR A 33 -11.88 -8.94 11.03
CA TYR A 33 -11.87 -8.65 12.46
C TYR A 33 -13.21 -8.96 13.13
N SER A 34 -13.14 -9.18 14.44
CA SER A 34 -14.32 -9.36 15.28
C SER A 34 -15.28 -8.17 15.17
N ALA A 35 -16.57 -8.47 15.02
CA ALA A 35 -17.63 -7.45 15.09
C ALA A 35 -17.88 -6.94 16.52
N ARG A 36 -17.26 -7.55 17.54
CA ARG A 36 -17.42 -7.16 18.95
C ARG A 36 -16.93 -5.73 19.17
N LYS A 37 -17.62 -5.01 20.05
CA LYS A 37 -17.15 -3.70 20.51
C LYS A 37 -15.85 -3.87 21.28
N TRP A 38 -14.98 -2.86 21.22
CA TRP A 38 -13.74 -2.86 21.98
C TRP A 38 -14.04 -3.07 23.47
N PRO A 39 -13.50 -4.13 24.10
CA PRO A 39 -13.90 -4.53 25.45
C PRO A 39 -13.31 -3.63 26.54
N ILE A 40 -12.26 -2.87 26.23
CA ILE A 40 -11.61 -1.95 27.18
C ILE A 40 -12.19 -0.54 26.94
N ASP A 41 -13.34 -0.27 27.54
CA ASP A 41 -14.09 0.99 27.36
C ASP A 41 -14.19 1.84 28.64
N ALA A 42 -13.20 1.71 29.52
CA ALA A 42 -13.11 2.50 30.75
C ALA A 42 -13.23 4.00 30.44
N LYS A 43 -14.23 4.64 31.03
CA LYS A 43 -14.43 6.08 30.91
C LYS A 43 -13.53 6.78 31.92
N VAL A 44 -12.42 7.31 31.47
CA VAL A 44 -11.70 8.33 32.23
C VAL A 44 -12.40 9.65 31.96
N GLU A 45 -12.83 10.34 33.00
CA GLU A 45 -13.31 11.72 32.89
C GLU A 45 -12.12 12.60 32.50
N ILE A 46 -11.89 12.74 31.20
CA ILE A 46 -10.94 13.71 30.67
C ILE A 46 -11.61 15.06 30.85
N GLY A 47 -11.23 15.78 31.91
CA GLY A 47 -11.70 17.13 32.18
C GLY A 47 -11.27 18.06 31.05
N ASP A 48 -12.15 18.23 30.07
CA ASP A 48 -12.20 19.35 29.13
C ASP A 48 -13.44 19.22 28.23
N GLU A 49 -14.63 19.21 28.84
CA GLU A 49 -15.92 19.29 28.12
C GLU A 49 -16.06 20.60 27.30
N ASN A 50 -15.16 21.58 27.50
CA ASN A 50 -15.18 22.88 26.83
C ASN A 50 -14.13 23.08 25.74
N ARG A 51 -13.31 22.07 25.40
CA ARG A 51 -12.41 22.22 24.27
C ARG A 51 -13.24 22.09 22.99
N VAL A 52 -13.66 23.23 22.45
CA VAL A 52 -14.26 23.32 21.11
C VAL A 52 -13.19 22.89 20.10
N ILE A 53 -13.07 21.59 19.89
CA ILE A 53 -12.25 21.01 18.84
C ILE A 53 -12.88 21.51 17.54
N LYS A 54 -12.22 22.49 16.90
CA LYS A 54 -12.64 23.03 15.61
C LYS A 54 -12.87 21.86 14.65
N GLU A 55 -13.89 21.95 13.81
CA GLU A 55 -14.22 20.85 12.93
C GLU A 55 -13.07 20.46 11.98
N SER A 56 -12.17 21.41 11.68
CA SER A 56 -10.93 21.21 10.94
C SER A 56 -9.92 20.31 11.66
N THR A 57 -9.80 20.38 12.99
CA THR A 57 -8.89 19.50 13.73
C THR A 57 -9.43 18.08 13.79
N LYS A 58 -10.76 17.87 13.69
CA LYS A 58 -11.38 16.55 13.53
C LYS A 58 -11.29 15.98 12.12
N ARG A 59 -10.54 16.59 11.19
CA ARG A 59 -10.49 16.20 9.77
C ARG A 59 -9.05 16.10 9.29
N GLN A 60 -8.22 15.45 10.10
CA GLN A 60 -6.81 15.21 9.77
C GLN A 60 -6.63 13.75 9.37
N LEU A 61 -6.00 13.56 8.21
CA LEU A 61 -5.55 12.28 7.72
C LEU A 61 -4.04 12.20 7.86
N TRP A 62 -3.56 11.05 8.30
CA TRP A 62 -2.15 10.70 8.26
C TRP A 62 -2.00 9.49 7.36
N ILE A 63 -1.11 9.58 6.38
CA ILE A 63 -0.82 8.45 5.48
C ILE A 63 0.62 8.01 5.73
N THR A 64 0.80 6.72 5.99
CA THR A 64 2.12 6.11 6.22
C THR A 64 2.38 5.06 5.15
N GLY A 65 3.53 5.14 4.49
CA GLY A 65 4.06 4.09 3.63
C GLY A 65 5.07 3.23 4.40
N HIS A 66 5.09 1.94 4.11
CA HIS A 66 5.91 0.96 4.83
C HIS A 66 6.86 0.23 3.86
N GLU A 67 7.90 -0.39 4.41
CA GLU A 67 8.92 -1.10 3.63
C GLU A 67 8.35 -2.30 2.87
N ASN A 68 7.32 -2.93 3.43
CA ASN A 68 6.63 -4.09 2.86
C ASN A 68 5.61 -3.74 1.75
N GLY A 69 5.59 -2.51 1.24
CA GLY A 69 4.64 -2.08 0.20
C GLY A 69 3.22 -1.79 0.70
N THR A 70 2.98 -1.75 2.01
CA THR A 70 1.68 -1.34 2.53
C THR A 70 1.60 0.17 2.73
N LEU A 71 0.45 0.75 2.40
CA LEU A 71 0.07 2.10 2.80
C LEU A 71 -1.06 2.01 3.82
N ARG A 72 -0.97 2.82 4.87
CA ARG A 72 -1.98 2.89 5.90
C ARG A 72 -2.48 4.33 6.00
N VAL A 73 -3.80 4.49 5.88
CA VAL A 73 -4.49 5.76 6.00
C VAL A 73 -5.16 5.80 7.36
N TRP A 74 -4.83 6.80 8.15
CA TRP A 74 -5.25 6.94 9.53
C TRP A 74 -6.03 8.24 9.72
N SER A 75 -7.03 8.20 10.58
CA SER A 75 -7.63 9.38 11.17
C SER A 75 -6.76 9.84 12.34
N ALA A 76 -6.24 11.07 12.29
CA ALA A 76 -5.37 11.64 13.31
C ALA A 76 -5.97 12.91 13.97
N GLY A 77 -7.29 13.09 13.87
CA GLY A 77 -7.96 14.31 14.32
C GLY A 77 -8.34 14.38 15.82
N ASP A 78 -7.96 13.36 16.59
CA ASP A 78 -8.25 13.24 18.02
C ASP A 78 -7.02 12.65 18.74
N ALA A 79 -7.07 12.55 20.07
CA ALA A 79 -6.01 11.93 20.87
C ALA A 79 -5.75 10.46 20.49
N VAL A 80 -6.75 9.78 19.91
CA VAL A 80 -6.64 8.40 19.42
C VAL A 80 -6.57 8.41 17.89
N MET A 81 -5.45 7.94 17.37
CA MET A 81 -5.27 7.70 15.94
C MET A 81 -5.94 6.38 15.54
N GLN A 82 -6.82 6.41 14.55
CA GLN A 82 -7.57 5.24 14.10
C GLN A 82 -7.21 4.86 12.68
N LEU A 83 -6.89 3.59 12.46
CA LEU A 83 -6.64 3.06 11.12
C LEU A 83 -7.95 3.01 10.33
N LEU A 84 -7.97 3.64 9.15
CA LEU A 84 -9.12 3.64 8.25
C LEU A 84 -8.91 2.63 7.12
N PHE A 85 -7.83 2.77 6.35
CA PHE A 85 -7.58 1.92 5.18
C PHE A 85 -6.19 1.33 5.21
N VAL A 86 -6.07 0.10 4.71
CA VAL A 86 -4.80 -0.52 4.36
C VAL A 86 -4.83 -0.83 2.88
N ILE A 87 -3.89 -0.24 2.16
CA ILE A 87 -3.64 -0.46 0.74
C ILE A 87 -2.42 -1.37 0.67
N ASP A 88 -2.55 -2.52 0.03
CA ASP A 88 -1.45 -3.45 -0.13
C ASP A 88 -1.01 -3.43 -1.59
N SER A 89 0.11 -2.76 -1.88
CA SER A 89 0.59 -2.62 -3.25
C SER A 89 1.17 -3.92 -3.80
N ARG A 90 1.48 -4.90 -2.94
CA ARG A 90 2.03 -6.19 -3.35
C ARG A 90 1.10 -6.95 -4.27
N LYS A 91 -0.21 -6.73 -4.13
CA LYS A 91 -1.25 -7.29 -4.99
C LYS A 91 -0.95 -7.06 -6.47
N GLU A 92 -0.36 -5.92 -6.83
CA GLU A 92 -0.09 -5.55 -8.22
C GLU A 92 1.05 -6.36 -8.88
N PHE A 93 1.82 -7.14 -8.10
CA PHE A 93 3.02 -7.85 -8.56
C PHE A 93 2.83 -9.37 -8.52
N LEU A 94 3.68 -10.08 -9.28
CA LEU A 94 3.74 -11.54 -9.26
C LEU A 94 4.29 -12.04 -7.91
N GLY A 95 3.85 -13.22 -7.51
CA GLY A 95 4.23 -13.85 -6.23
C GLY A 95 3.26 -13.55 -5.09
N PHE A 96 2.38 -12.55 -5.23
CA PHE A 96 1.29 -12.36 -4.28
C PHE A 96 0.17 -13.38 -4.54
N SER A 97 -0.06 -14.30 -3.61
CA SER A 97 -1.19 -15.25 -3.65
C SER A 97 -2.15 -15.00 -2.49
N GLU A 98 -3.45 -15.23 -2.71
CA GLU A 98 -4.44 -15.25 -1.61
C GLU A 98 -4.17 -16.41 -0.64
N GLU A 99 -3.51 -17.46 -1.12
CA GLU A 99 -3.14 -18.65 -0.37
C GLU A 99 -2.26 -18.35 0.86
N GLU A 100 -1.43 -17.29 0.85
CA GLU A 100 -0.69 -16.88 2.05
C GLU A 100 -1.60 -16.38 3.19
N LYS A 101 -2.82 -15.92 2.88
CA LYS A 101 -3.85 -15.64 3.89
C LYS A 101 -4.64 -16.91 4.22
N ASP A 102 -4.95 -17.73 3.23
CA ASP A 102 -5.83 -18.88 3.39
C ASP A 102 -5.14 -20.11 4.01
N LEU A 103 -3.81 -20.19 4.02
CA LEU A 103 -3.08 -21.17 4.85
C LEU A 103 -3.40 -21.01 6.36
N SER A 104 -4.01 -19.89 6.76
CA SER A 104 -4.48 -19.67 8.13
C SER A 104 -5.98 -19.97 8.37
N ASP A 105 -6.76 -20.22 7.30
CA ASP A 105 -8.22 -20.43 7.37
C ASP A 105 -8.76 -21.66 6.59
N ASN A 106 -8.02 -22.25 5.64
CA ASN A 106 -8.47 -23.41 4.86
C ASN A 106 -8.50 -24.76 5.61
N ASN A 107 -8.13 -24.79 6.90
CA ASN A 107 -8.45 -25.91 7.79
C ASN A 107 -9.86 -25.79 8.42
N ARG A 108 -10.81 -25.17 7.70
CA ARG A 108 -12.21 -25.04 8.13
C ARG A 108 -13.17 -25.54 7.04
N GLY A 109 -13.20 -26.86 6.89
CA GLY A 109 -14.42 -27.64 6.67
C GLY A 109 -15.02 -27.69 5.26
N ASP A 110 -14.83 -28.84 4.61
CA ASP A 110 -15.86 -29.57 3.84
C ASP A 110 -15.30 -31.00 3.67
N SER A 111 -15.91 -32.12 4.04
CA SER A 111 -17.31 -32.51 4.09
C SER A 111 -17.49 -33.63 5.15
N CYS A 112 -18.52 -33.52 5.99
CA CYS A 112 -19.06 -34.65 6.74
C CYS A 112 -19.96 -35.48 5.81
N ASP A 113 -19.70 -36.79 5.70
CA ASP A 113 -20.68 -37.88 5.57
C ASP A 113 -20.03 -39.09 4.89
N THR A 114 -19.58 -40.07 5.68
CA THR A 114 -19.84 -41.51 5.47
C THR A 114 -19.32 -42.25 6.70
N ASP A 115 -20.23 -42.99 7.33
CA ASP A 115 -20.00 -43.90 8.46
C ASP A 115 -18.80 -44.83 8.24
N SER A 116 -17.82 -44.75 9.12
CA SER A 116 -17.01 -45.90 9.47
C SER A 116 -16.67 -45.82 10.95
N SER A 117 -17.25 -46.74 11.72
CA SER A 117 -16.72 -47.15 13.01
C SER A 117 -15.28 -47.59 12.84
N ASP A 118 -14.37 -47.00 13.59
CA ASP A 118 -13.45 -47.68 14.51
C ASP A 118 -12.38 -46.68 14.96
N ASP A 119 -11.88 -46.89 16.18
CA ASP A 119 -10.83 -46.13 16.85
C ASP A 119 -9.70 -45.69 15.91
N ASP A 120 -9.69 -44.40 15.55
CA ASP A 120 -8.47 -43.69 15.21
C ASP A 120 -8.68 -42.21 15.52
N PHE A 121 -7.78 -41.65 16.32
CA PHE A 121 -7.65 -40.22 16.53
C PHE A 121 -7.40 -39.53 15.18
N GLN A 122 -8.46 -39.14 14.46
CA GLN A 122 -8.37 -38.23 13.32
C GLN A 122 -8.02 -36.83 13.83
N MET A 123 -6.76 -36.68 14.25
CA MET A 123 -6.03 -35.41 14.27
C MET A 123 -5.83 -34.95 12.83
N THR A 124 -6.88 -34.47 12.17
CA THR A 124 -6.77 -33.74 10.89
C THR A 124 -6.52 -32.24 11.09
N GLY A 125 -6.19 -31.82 12.32
CA GLY A 125 -5.60 -30.52 12.61
C GLY A 125 -4.14 -30.70 13.03
N GLU A 126 -3.21 -30.10 12.27
CA GLU A 126 -1.77 -30.10 12.55
C GLU A 126 -1.51 -29.76 14.03
N TRP A 127 -0.93 -30.69 14.78
CA TRP A 127 -0.56 -30.49 16.17
C TRP A 127 0.94 -30.20 16.28
N PRO A 128 1.35 -29.09 16.95
CA PRO A 128 0.50 -28.14 17.67
C PRO A 128 -0.28 -27.19 16.74
N PRO A 129 -1.50 -26.76 17.12
CA PRO A 129 -2.40 -25.96 16.28
C PRO A 129 -1.96 -24.49 16.29
N PHE A 130 -0.79 -24.22 15.73
CA PHE A 130 -0.25 -22.88 15.64
C PHE A 130 -1.10 -22.06 14.66
N LYS A 131 -1.69 -20.97 15.16
CA LYS A 131 -2.31 -19.95 14.31
C LYS A 131 -1.48 -18.68 14.34
N LYS A 132 -1.07 -18.21 13.17
CA LYS A 132 -0.43 -16.90 13.02
C LYS A 132 -1.44 -15.82 13.41
N VAL A 133 -1.08 -14.99 14.39
CA VAL A 133 -1.88 -13.86 14.83
C VAL A 133 -1.06 -12.58 14.80
N GLY A 134 -1.73 -11.46 14.55
CA GLY A 134 -1.08 -10.16 14.39
C GLY A 134 -0.52 -9.94 12.98
N GLU A 135 0.02 -8.75 12.78
CA GLU A 135 0.47 -8.25 11.45
C GLU A 135 1.93 -7.83 11.46
N PHE A 136 2.62 -8.00 12.59
CA PHE A 136 4.02 -7.67 12.68
C PHE A 136 4.80 -8.72 11.89
N ASP A 137 5.56 -8.25 10.91
CA ASP A 137 6.51 -9.05 10.16
C ASP A 137 7.91 -8.49 10.38
N ARG A 138 8.84 -9.37 10.74
CA ARG A 138 10.25 -9.01 10.89
C ARG A 138 10.98 -9.06 9.55
N PHE A 139 10.43 -9.80 8.59
CA PHE A 139 11.03 -10.02 7.30
C PHE A 139 10.41 -9.06 6.29
N CYS A 140 11.25 -8.57 5.38
CA CYS A 140 10.83 -7.77 4.24
C CYS A 140 11.40 -8.46 3.01
N ASP A 141 10.54 -9.12 2.25
CA ASP A 141 10.98 -10.07 1.21
C ASP A 141 11.60 -9.36 0.00
N ASP A 142 11.08 -8.19 -0.37
CA ASP A 142 11.58 -7.43 -1.51
C ASP A 142 11.65 -5.93 -1.20
N ALA A 143 12.87 -5.38 -1.20
CA ALA A 143 13.11 -3.96 -0.96
C ALA A 143 12.49 -3.06 -2.03
N GLY A 144 12.25 -3.57 -3.25
CA GLY A 144 11.63 -2.84 -4.35
C GLY A 144 10.20 -2.39 -4.05
N LEU A 145 9.50 -3.08 -3.14
CA LEU A 145 8.15 -2.73 -2.69
C LEU A 145 8.12 -1.53 -1.75
N SER A 146 9.26 -1.17 -1.16
CA SER A 146 9.34 -0.13 -0.13
C SER A 146 8.80 1.21 -0.62
N ILE A 147 7.80 1.75 0.09
CA ILE A 147 7.17 3.03 -0.24
C ILE A 147 8.14 4.17 0.07
N GLN A 148 8.50 4.95 -0.96
CA GLN A 148 9.44 6.08 -0.84
C GLN A 148 8.73 7.42 -0.76
N ARG A 149 7.69 7.59 -1.59
CA ARG A 149 6.97 8.87 -1.77
C ARG A 149 5.47 8.65 -1.84
N ILE A 150 4.74 9.60 -1.29
CA ILE A 150 3.28 9.59 -1.25
C ILE A 150 2.82 11.01 -1.58
N ALA A 151 1.90 11.14 -2.52
CA ALA A 151 1.17 12.36 -2.80
C ALA A 151 -0.32 12.06 -2.66
N PHE A 152 -1.05 12.93 -1.97
CA PHE A 152 -2.49 12.81 -1.75
C PHE A 152 -3.18 14.05 -2.31
N ASP A 153 -4.20 13.85 -3.14
CA ASP A 153 -5.11 14.93 -3.51
C ASP A 153 -6.35 14.91 -2.62
N GLU A 154 -6.54 15.99 -1.88
CA GLU A 154 -7.72 16.16 -1.03
C GLU A 154 -9.02 16.12 -1.83
N LYS A 155 -9.02 16.64 -3.07
CA LYS A 155 -10.25 16.89 -3.83
C LYS A 155 -10.92 15.61 -4.29
N CYS A 156 -10.15 14.71 -4.89
CA CYS A 156 -10.64 13.42 -5.36
C CYS A 156 -10.24 12.24 -4.44
N GLY A 157 -9.48 12.50 -3.38
CA GLY A 157 -9.07 11.47 -2.43
C GLY A 157 -8.08 10.48 -3.04
N GLN A 158 -7.42 10.85 -4.14
CA GLN A 158 -6.50 9.97 -4.86
C GLN A 158 -5.13 9.97 -4.18
N ILE A 159 -4.51 8.79 -4.12
CA ILE A 159 -3.17 8.59 -3.57
C ILE A 159 -2.26 8.13 -4.69
N VAL A 160 -1.17 8.88 -4.92
CA VAL A 160 -0.07 8.48 -5.81
C VAL A 160 1.11 8.06 -4.96
N VAL A 161 1.70 6.92 -5.29
CA VAL A 161 2.73 6.27 -4.50
C VAL A 161 3.93 5.99 -5.38
N GLY A 162 5.10 6.43 -4.97
CA GLY A 162 6.38 6.05 -5.58
C GLY A 162 7.11 5.05 -4.69
N CYS A 163 7.56 3.93 -5.26
CA CYS A 163 8.26 2.88 -4.53
C CYS A 163 9.76 2.85 -4.87
N ARG A 164 10.50 1.98 -4.18
CA ARG A 164 11.95 1.84 -4.34
C ARG A 164 12.36 1.20 -5.68
N GLY A 165 11.54 0.32 -6.26
CA GLY A 165 11.82 -0.34 -7.55
C GLY A 165 11.43 0.49 -8.80
N GLY A 166 11.21 1.80 -8.65
CA GLY A 166 10.85 2.69 -9.77
C GLY A 166 9.40 2.62 -10.23
N GLN A 167 8.56 1.82 -9.59
CA GLN A 167 7.13 1.79 -9.85
C GLN A 167 6.41 2.96 -9.17
N VAL A 168 5.42 3.51 -9.87
CA VAL A 168 4.50 4.52 -9.40
C VAL A 168 3.08 4.00 -9.57
N LEU A 169 2.36 3.96 -8.45
CA LEU A 169 1.03 3.38 -8.34
C LEU A 169 0.05 4.49 -8.01
N ILE A 170 -1.14 4.43 -8.60
CA ILE A 170 -2.20 5.39 -8.32
C ILE A 170 -3.41 4.64 -7.79
N TYR A 171 -3.91 5.06 -6.63
CA TYR A 171 -5.09 4.50 -5.99
C TYR A 171 -6.19 5.55 -5.89
N SER A 172 -7.38 5.18 -6.32
CA SER A 172 -8.60 5.96 -6.20
C SER A 172 -9.54 5.28 -5.23
N LEU A 173 -10.32 6.07 -4.51
CA LEU A 173 -11.30 5.56 -3.58
C LEU A 173 -12.60 5.21 -4.33
N GLU A 174 -13.07 3.97 -4.22
CA GLU A 174 -14.14 3.39 -5.05
C GLU A 174 -15.11 2.57 -4.21
N GLU A 175 -16.42 2.81 -4.34
CA GLU A 175 -17.46 2.09 -3.58
C GLU A 175 -17.81 0.72 -4.16
N THR A 176 -17.56 0.53 -5.46
CA THR A 176 -17.93 -0.69 -6.17
C THR A 176 -16.76 -1.65 -6.22
N GLU A 177 -17.04 -2.95 -6.11
CA GLU A 177 -16.03 -3.97 -6.40
C GLU A 177 -15.60 -3.90 -7.87
N LYS A 178 -14.29 -4.00 -8.13
CA LYS A 178 -13.74 -4.02 -9.49
C LYS A 178 -12.77 -5.17 -9.62
N GLU A 179 -12.75 -5.78 -10.80
CA GLU A 179 -11.74 -6.77 -11.16
C GLU A 179 -10.76 -6.10 -12.12
N LEU A 180 -9.49 -5.98 -11.71
CA LEU A 180 -8.50 -5.21 -12.46
C LEU A 180 -7.24 -6.02 -12.73
N THR A 181 -6.72 -5.90 -13.95
CA THR A 181 -5.39 -6.41 -14.35
C THR A 181 -4.41 -5.24 -14.48
N PRO A 182 -3.25 -5.28 -13.82
CA PRO A 182 -2.32 -4.16 -13.89
C PRO A 182 -1.61 -4.10 -15.25
N HIS A 183 -1.46 -2.88 -15.76
CA HIS A 183 -0.90 -2.60 -17.08
C HIS A 183 0.23 -1.56 -16.97
N PRO A 184 1.47 -1.93 -17.35
CA PRO A 184 2.62 -1.05 -17.22
C PRO A 184 2.66 0.03 -18.31
N LEU A 185 2.91 1.27 -17.92
CA LEU A 185 3.42 2.34 -18.74
C LEU A 185 4.90 2.57 -18.39
N THR A 186 5.80 2.15 -19.27
CA THR A 186 7.25 2.26 -19.04
C THR A 186 7.78 3.61 -19.50
N ILE A 187 8.63 4.24 -18.69
CA ILE A 187 9.27 5.52 -18.99
C ILE A 187 10.78 5.38 -18.87
N GLU A 188 11.49 5.56 -19.97
CA GLU A 188 12.95 5.42 -20.03
C GLU A 188 13.65 6.75 -19.75
N MET A 189 14.01 7.00 -18.49
CA MET A 189 14.61 8.28 -18.06
C MET A 189 16.05 8.47 -18.56
N CYS A 190 16.74 7.37 -18.83
CA CYS A 190 18.10 7.36 -19.36
C CYS A 190 18.34 6.09 -20.18
N ASP A 191 19.13 6.20 -21.24
CA ASP A 191 19.52 5.07 -22.08
C ASP A 191 20.32 4.05 -21.26
N HIS A 192 19.93 2.78 -21.35
CA HIS A 192 20.56 1.68 -20.61
C HIS A 192 22.07 1.56 -20.89
N SER A 193 22.52 1.87 -22.11
CA SER A 193 23.95 1.78 -22.48
C SER A 193 24.82 2.82 -21.78
N LYS A 194 24.24 3.90 -21.25
CA LYS A 194 24.94 4.99 -20.57
C LYS A 194 24.95 4.84 -19.04
N LEU A 195 24.18 3.89 -18.50
CA LEU A 195 24.12 3.63 -17.06
C LEU A 195 25.43 3.03 -16.54
N GLY A 196 25.77 3.37 -15.29
CA GLY A 196 26.77 2.62 -14.53
C GLY A 196 26.28 1.21 -14.20
N SER A 197 27.21 0.30 -13.91
CA SER A 197 26.93 -1.13 -13.65
C SER A 197 25.84 -1.35 -12.60
N SER A 198 25.91 -0.63 -11.47
CA SER A 198 24.91 -0.75 -10.39
C SER A 198 23.48 -0.42 -10.82
N ALA A 199 23.30 0.50 -11.78
CA ALA A 199 21.98 0.88 -12.25
C ALA A 199 21.47 -0.09 -13.33
N GLN A 200 22.37 -0.68 -14.13
CA GLN A 200 22.03 -1.72 -15.11
C GLN A 200 21.56 -3.03 -14.45
N ASP A 201 22.09 -3.35 -13.28
CA ASP A 201 21.72 -4.56 -12.54
C ASP A 201 20.33 -4.45 -11.87
N THR A 202 19.72 -3.26 -11.86
CA THR A 202 18.40 -3.06 -11.25
C THR A 202 17.28 -3.60 -12.13
N ARG A 203 16.40 -4.41 -11.52
CA ARG A 203 15.27 -5.03 -12.21
C ARG A 203 13.96 -4.54 -11.63
N ALA A 204 13.04 -4.15 -12.51
CA ALA A 204 11.66 -3.82 -12.12
C ALA A 204 10.95 -5.05 -11.55
N LEU A 205 10.09 -4.84 -10.55
CA LEU A 205 9.29 -5.91 -9.98
C LEU A 205 8.37 -6.51 -11.06
N PRO A 206 8.26 -7.84 -11.13
CA PRO A 206 7.41 -8.49 -12.11
C PRO A 206 5.93 -8.18 -11.82
N ILE A 207 5.21 -7.60 -12.78
CA ILE A 207 3.81 -7.19 -12.64
C ILE A 207 2.88 -8.38 -12.87
N ARG A 208 1.82 -8.48 -12.06
CA ARG A 208 0.78 -9.52 -12.17
C ARG A 208 0.11 -9.48 -13.54
N GLN A 209 -0.12 -10.64 -14.14
CA GLN A 209 -0.80 -10.76 -15.45
C GLN A 209 -2.28 -11.17 -15.33
N THR A 210 -2.69 -11.65 -14.18
CA THR A 210 -4.07 -12.04 -13.88
C THR A 210 -4.90 -10.88 -13.36
N ALA A 211 -6.21 -10.96 -13.55
CA ALA A 211 -7.16 -10.04 -12.94
C ALA A 211 -7.27 -10.34 -11.44
N TRP A 212 -7.56 -9.31 -10.64
CA TRP A 212 -7.75 -9.45 -9.20
C TRP A 212 -8.98 -8.71 -8.74
N LYS A 213 -9.70 -9.31 -7.81
CA LYS A 213 -10.91 -8.74 -7.24
C LYS A 213 -10.57 -7.75 -6.12
N TYR A 214 -10.84 -6.48 -6.36
CA TYR A 214 -10.70 -5.41 -5.37
C TYR A 214 -12.05 -5.12 -4.72
N HIS A 215 -12.08 -5.20 -3.39
CA HIS A 215 -13.24 -4.82 -2.58
C HIS A 215 -13.40 -3.29 -2.52
N PRO A 216 -14.56 -2.78 -2.03
CA PRO A 216 -14.77 -1.34 -1.87
C PRO A 216 -13.70 -0.72 -0.98
N GLY A 217 -13.14 0.40 -1.41
CA GLY A 217 -12.06 1.11 -0.74
C GLY A 217 -11.08 1.69 -1.74
N TYR A 218 -9.81 1.77 -1.36
CA TYR A 218 -8.76 2.21 -2.29
C TYR A 218 -8.44 1.09 -3.27
N GLN A 219 -8.66 1.37 -4.55
CA GLN A 219 -8.42 0.47 -5.67
C GLN A 219 -7.45 1.13 -6.66
N PRO A 220 -6.63 0.34 -7.38
CA PRO A 220 -5.78 0.89 -8.43
C PRO A 220 -6.59 1.68 -9.46
N GLN A 221 -6.01 2.78 -9.97
CA GLN A 221 -6.70 3.62 -10.94
C GLN A 221 -6.98 2.84 -12.22
N SER A 222 -8.27 2.65 -12.50
CA SER A 222 -8.77 1.99 -13.70
C SER A 222 -8.58 2.88 -14.93
N LEU A 223 -8.21 2.25 -16.04
CA LEU A 223 -8.13 2.86 -17.37
C LEU A 223 -9.53 2.88 -17.98
N ALA A 224 -9.98 4.06 -18.42
CA ALA A 224 -11.33 4.29 -18.89
C ALA A 224 -11.76 3.25 -19.95
N GLY A 225 -12.90 2.59 -19.70
CA GLY A 225 -13.46 1.59 -20.62
C GLY A 225 -12.76 0.23 -20.62
N SER A 226 -11.91 -0.08 -19.63
CA SER A 226 -11.24 -1.37 -19.53
C SER A 226 -11.10 -1.88 -18.09
N ASN A 227 -10.98 -3.19 -17.94
CA ASN A 227 -10.67 -3.85 -16.66
C ASN A 227 -9.15 -3.82 -16.37
N LYS A 228 -8.46 -2.78 -16.81
CA LYS A 228 -7.03 -2.60 -16.59
C LYS A 228 -6.79 -1.47 -15.61
N SER A 229 -5.78 -1.63 -14.76
CA SER A 229 -5.23 -0.55 -13.93
C SER A 229 -3.89 -0.11 -14.46
N ILE A 230 -3.51 1.14 -14.24
CA ILE A 230 -2.22 1.68 -14.69
C ILE A 230 -1.16 1.61 -13.60
N ILE A 231 0.03 1.17 -14.00
CA ILE A 231 1.27 1.25 -13.22
C ILE A 231 2.28 1.99 -14.07
N VAL A 232 2.89 3.06 -13.55
CA VAL A 232 3.97 3.74 -14.25
C VAL A 232 5.29 3.18 -13.77
N GLN A 233 6.10 2.62 -14.67
CA GLN A 233 7.41 2.06 -14.34
C GLN A 233 8.52 2.95 -14.88
N LEU A 234 9.32 3.54 -14.00
CA LEU A 234 10.52 4.26 -14.38
C LEU A 234 11.64 3.27 -14.70
N LYS A 235 12.42 3.57 -15.75
CA LYS A 235 13.64 2.86 -16.12
C LYS A 235 14.83 3.83 -16.10
N PRO A 236 15.93 3.53 -15.41
CA PRO A 236 16.16 2.32 -14.59
C PRO A 236 15.22 2.18 -13.38
N ALA A 237 15.08 0.95 -12.89
CA ALA A 237 14.16 0.55 -11.82
C ALA A 237 14.71 0.93 -10.44
N LEU A 238 14.82 2.24 -10.22
CA LEU A 238 15.42 2.85 -9.05
C LEU A 238 14.43 3.65 -8.24
N ALA A 239 14.83 4.03 -7.03
CA ALA A 239 13.94 4.66 -6.07
C ALA A 239 13.29 5.92 -6.63
N VAL A 240 11.96 5.98 -6.54
CA VAL A 240 11.21 7.18 -6.90
C VAL A 240 11.54 8.28 -5.90
N THR A 241 12.13 9.37 -6.37
CA THR A 241 12.67 10.46 -5.52
C THR A 241 11.64 11.53 -5.21
N ALA A 242 10.65 11.73 -6.07
CA ALA A 242 9.51 12.61 -5.85
C ALA A 242 8.30 12.16 -6.68
N VAL A 243 7.10 12.46 -6.17
CA VAL A 243 5.84 12.31 -6.90
C VAL A 243 4.97 13.55 -6.70
N ALA A 244 4.19 13.91 -7.71
CA ALA A 244 3.20 14.96 -7.64
C ALA A 244 1.95 14.56 -8.43
N ILE A 245 0.80 15.11 -8.04
CA ILE A 245 -0.50 14.82 -8.64
C ILE A 245 -1.24 16.11 -8.97
N LEU A 246 -1.84 16.13 -10.16
CA LEU A 246 -2.82 17.12 -10.58
C LEU A 246 -4.06 16.39 -11.11
N SER A 247 -4.89 15.95 -10.16
CA SER A 247 -6.10 15.15 -10.40
C SER A 247 -7.08 15.81 -11.38
N SER A 248 -7.24 17.14 -11.30
CA SER A 248 -8.15 17.92 -12.18
C SER A 248 -7.86 17.78 -13.68
N ARG A 249 -6.66 17.32 -14.04
CA ARG A 249 -6.23 17.06 -15.41
C ARG A 249 -5.76 15.62 -15.64
N HIS A 250 -5.96 14.74 -14.65
CA HIS A 250 -5.46 13.36 -14.65
C HIS A 250 -3.95 13.25 -14.90
N LEU A 251 -3.18 14.23 -14.40
CA LEU A 251 -1.73 14.25 -14.56
C LEU A 251 -1.04 13.81 -13.28
N ILE A 252 0.04 13.06 -13.46
CA ILE A 252 1.01 12.79 -12.39
C ILE A 252 2.41 13.13 -12.87
N ALA A 253 3.26 13.55 -11.95
CA ALA A 253 4.68 13.65 -12.19
C ALA A 253 5.42 12.68 -11.27
N ALA A 254 6.44 12.03 -11.80
CA ALA A 254 7.31 11.15 -11.05
C ALA A 254 8.75 11.37 -11.46
N SER A 255 9.66 11.25 -10.49
CA SER A 255 11.09 11.39 -10.72
C SER A 255 11.88 10.25 -10.13
N ASN A 256 13.02 9.97 -10.74
CA ASN A 256 14.10 9.21 -10.14
C ASN A 256 15.33 10.12 -10.03
N GLU A 257 16.47 9.56 -9.68
CA GLU A 257 17.74 10.30 -9.61
C GLU A 257 18.27 10.78 -10.98
N TYR A 258 17.78 10.20 -12.08
CA TYR A 258 18.18 10.59 -13.44
C TYR A 258 17.36 11.73 -14.02
N GLY A 259 16.10 11.87 -13.61
CA GLY A 259 15.21 12.84 -14.21
C GLY A 259 13.77 12.71 -13.75
N PHE A 260 12.86 13.29 -14.52
CA PHE A 260 11.44 13.28 -14.21
C PHE A 260 10.60 13.18 -15.48
N ALA A 261 9.35 12.75 -15.29
CA ALA A 261 8.36 12.68 -16.33
C ALA A 261 6.99 13.14 -15.82
N LEU A 262 6.24 13.77 -16.70
CA LEU A 262 4.84 14.15 -16.54
C LEU A 262 4.00 13.23 -17.43
N VAL A 263 3.00 12.59 -16.84
CA VAL A 263 2.19 11.56 -17.48
C VAL A 263 0.72 11.94 -17.41
N ASP A 264 0.02 11.84 -18.53
CA ASP A 264 -1.44 11.79 -18.56
C ASP A 264 -1.89 10.35 -18.33
N VAL A 265 -2.47 10.12 -17.16
CA VAL A 265 -2.82 8.78 -16.69
C VAL A 265 -4.01 8.20 -17.45
N ASN A 266 -4.95 9.05 -17.89
CA ASN A 266 -6.13 8.59 -18.63
C ASN A 266 -5.78 8.21 -20.06
N LYS A 267 -4.91 8.99 -20.72
CA LYS A 267 -4.46 8.71 -22.08
C LYS A 267 -3.28 7.75 -22.15
N GLN A 268 -2.64 7.49 -21.01
CA GLN A 268 -1.42 6.68 -20.91
C GLN A 268 -0.26 7.27 -21.72
N THR A 269 -0.19 8.59 -21.82
CA THR A 269 0.81 9.30 -22.63
C THR A 269 1.80 10.05 -21.74
N ILE A 270 3.07 9.98 -22.11
CA ILE A 270 4.13 10.79 -21.51
C ILE A 270 4.08 12.18 -22.17
N LEU A 271 3.79 13.21 -21.40
CA LEU A 271 3.66 14.60 -21.89
C LEU A 271 5.00 15.34 -21.91
N LEU A 272 5.81 15.11 -20.88
CA LEU A 272 7.12 15.70 -20.72
C LEU A 272 8.02 14.66 -20.09
N GLN A 273 9.24 14.56 -20.57
CA GLN A 273 10.28 13.73 -19.99
C GLN A 273 11.59 14.48 -20.11
N ASN A 274 12.32 14.61 -19.01
CA ASN A 274 13.60 15.28 -19.02
C ASN A 274 14.62 14.54 -18.15
N SER A 275 15.79 14.30 -18.71
CA SER A 275 16.95 13.78 -17.99
C SER A 275 17.74 14.97 -17.45
N LEU A 276 18.05 14.95 -16.16
CA LEU A 276 18.73 16.04 -15.45
C LEU A 276 20.22 15.77 -15.26
N VAL A 277 20.73 14.64 -15.78
CA VAL A 277 22.11 14.21 -15.56
C VAL A 277 22.95 14.49 -16.80
N ASN A 278 24.11 15.11 -16.60
CA ASN A 278 25.10 15.32 -17.65
C ASN A 278 25.71 13.99 -18.11
N GLN A 279 26.07 13.89 -19.39
CA GLN A 279 26.60 12.64 -19.97
C GLN A 279 27.84 12.10 -19.23
N SER A 280 28.66 12.96 -18.62
CA SER A 280 29.83 12.55 -17.81
C SER A 280 29.45 11.90 -16.48
N ASP A 281 28.28 12.25 -15.93
CA ASP A 281 27.93 11.96 -14.54
C ASP A 281 26.95 10.78 -14.44
N VAL A 282 26.34 10.36 -15.56
CA VAL A 282 25.35 9.26 -15.63
C VAL A 282 25.86 7.97 -14.99
N ALA A 283 27.14 7.65 -15.18
CA ALA A 283 27.76 6.44 -14.62
C ALA A 283 27.98 6.51 -13.10
N HIS A 284 27.95 7.69 -12.50
CA HIS A 284 28.22 7.95 -11.08
C HIS A 284 26.97 8.23 -10.24
N VAL A 285 25.80 8.34 -10.89
CA VAL A 285 24.50 8.46 -10.23
C VAL A 285 24.24 7.22 -9.35
N GLY A 286 23.74 7.41 -8.13
CA GLY A 286 23.46 6.34 -7.16
C GLY A 286 24.65 5.87 -6.30
N ALA A 287 25.90 6.27 -6.60
CA ALA A 287 27.09 5.79 -5.90
C ALA A 287 27.15 6.16 -4.39
N PHE A 288 26.41 7.17 -3.95
CA PHE A 288 26.41 7.63 -2.56
C PHE A 288 25.38 6.92 -1.65
N ASP A 289 24.34 6.28 -2.21
CA ASP A 289 23.29 5.64 -1.40
C ASP A 289 23.78 4.32 -0.78
N ASP A 290 24.71 3.62 -1.45
CA ASP A 290 25.33 2.39 -0.94
C ASP A 290 26.24 2.64 0.28
N ALA A 291 26.87 3.82 0.34
CA ALA A 291 27.71 4.23 1.46
C ALA A 291 26.90 4.50 2.75
N LEU A 292 25.67 5.02 2.63
CA LEU A 292 24.78 5.28 3.76
C LEU A 292 23.97 4.04 4.18
N SER A 293 23.71 3.11 3.26
CA SER A 293 23.08 1.81 3.54
C SER A 293 23.91 0.97 4.53
N ARG A 294 25.25 0.95 4.36
CA ARG A 294 26.17 0.19 5.23
C ARG A 294 26.18 0.63 6.70
N PHE A 295 25.77 1.86 7.02
CA PHE A 295 25.74 2.34 8.41
C PHE A 295 24.52 1.87 9.21
N LYS A 296 23.50 1.27 8.56
CA LYS A 296 22.29 0.77 9.26
C LYS A 296 22.38 -0.67 9.76
N SER A 297 23.45 -1.41 9.45
CA SER A 297 23.65 -2.78 9.95
C SER A 297 24.88 -2.90 10.83
N ARG A 298 24.74 -2.53 12.11
CA ARG A 298 25.54 -3.12 13.20
C ARG A 298 24.58 -3.69 14.24
N LYS A 299 24.12 -4.91 13.99
CA LYS A 299 23.62 -5.75 15.09
C LYS A 299 24.84 -6.20 15.89
N VAL A 300 24.91 -5.77 17.13
CA VAL A 300 25.86 -6.30 18.12
C VAL A 300 25.55 -7.78 18.30
N SER A 301 26.45 -8.65 17.84
CA SER A 301 26.45 -10.06 18.22
C SER A 301 26.86 -10.14 19.68
N HIS A 302 25.90 -10.43 20.57
CA HIS A 302 26.23 -10.92 21.91
C HIS A 302 26.87 -12.30 21.75
N SER A 303 28.20 -12.37 21.84
CA SER A 303 28.91 -13.60 22.17
C SER A 303 28.63 -13.91 23.64
N THR A 304 27.85 -14.96 23.91
CA THR A 304 27.76 -15.54 25.24
C THR A 304 29.11 -16.21 25.55
N ILE A 305 29.86 -15.63 26.48
CA ILE A 305 30.94 -16.29 27.20
C ILE A 305 30.36 -16.74 28.53
N SER A 306 30.15 -18.05 28.68
CA SER A 306 30.39 -18.89 29.87
C SER A 306 29.59 -20.18 29.74
#